data_AF-A0A1C5MGC7-F1
#
_entry.id   AF-A0A1C5MGC7-F1
#
_cell.length_a   1.000
_cell.length_b   1.000
_cell.length_c   1.000
_cell.angle_alpha   90.00
_cell.angle_beta   90.00
_cell.angle_gamma   90.00
#
_symmetry.space_group_name_H-M   'P 1'
#
loop_
_entity.id
_entity.type
_entity.pdbx_description
1 polymer ?
#
loop_
_entity_poly.entity_id
_entity_poly.type
_entity_poly.pdbx_seq_one_letter_code
_entity_poly.pdbx_strand_id
1 'polypeptide(L)'
;MTIKEYMKAGRVEGDASTLKRVACVDIAFINRKGERDETQLTVTHHLLTEAGKEELSELFSSLAAELNACKTKIMYIGVVASADTEEELHELGY
;
A
#
# COMPACT_ATOMS: atom_id res chain seq x y z
N MET A 1 11.24 -4.99 8.40
CA MET A 1 10.79 -3.80 7.66
C MET A 1 9.28 -3.79 7.59
N THR A 2 8.66 -2.86 8.30
CA THR A 2 7.23 -2.57 8.25
C THR A 2 6.89 -1.67 7.07
N ILE A 3 5.60 -1.46 6.78
CA ILE A 3 5.13 -0.51 5.76
C ILE A 3 5.68 0.89 6.04
N LYS A 4 5.56 1.39 7.29
CA LYS A 4 6.07 2.71 7.66
C LYS A 4 7.58 2.84 7.46
N GLU A 5 8.36 1.83 7.81
CA GLU A 5 9.81 1.81 7.59
C GLU A 5 10.14 1.79 6.08
N TYR A 6 9.40 1.00 5.29
CA TYR A 6 9.57 0.90 3.84
C TYR A 6 9.33 2.26 3.16
N MET A 7 8.22 2.91 3.49
CA MET A 7 7.85 4.21 2.91
C MET A 7 8.77 5.33 3.38
N LYS A 8 9.23 5.31 4.64
CA LYS A 8 10.23 6.28 5.14
C LYS A 8 11.57 6.18 4.42
N ALA A 9 11.93 4.99 3.92
CA ALA A 9 13.12 4.80 3.11
C ALA A 9 12.98 5.32 1.66
N GLY A 10 11.83 5.93 1.30
CA GLY A 10 11.57 6.45 -0.05
C GLY A 10 11.43 5.35 -1.11
N ARG A 11 11.07 4.13 -0.71
CA ARG A 11 11.05 2.94 -1.58
C ARG A 11 9.72 2.68 -2.27
N VAL A 12 8.77 3.62 -2.24
CA VAL A 12 7.51 3.46 -2.96
C VAL A 12 7.81 3.58 -4.45
N GLU A 13 7.54 2.53 -5.22
CA GLU A 13 7.74 2.55 -6.67
C GLU A 13 6.50 3.16 -7.35
N GLY A 14 6.72 4.23 -8.12
CA GLY A 14 5.69 5.00 -8.81
C GLY A 14 6.20 6.41 -9.12
N ASP A 15 5.64 7.06 -10.14
CA ASP A 15 5.97 8.46 -10.43
C ASP A 15 5.32 9.36 -9.36
N ALA A 16 6.11 9.75 -8.38
CA ALA A 16 5.70 10.61 -7.28
C ALA A 16 5.20 11.99 -7.75
N SER A 17 5.56 12.43 -8.96
CA SER A 17 5.11 13.72 -9.51
C SER A 17 3.68 13.69 -10.06
N THR A 18 3.15 12.50 -10.34
CA THR A 18 1.80 12.30 -10.90
C THR A 18 0.84 11.64 -9.92
N LEU A 19 1.28 11.35 -8.69
CA LEU A 19 0.45 10.68 -7.71
C LEU A 19 -0.69 11.58 -7.25
N LYS A 20 -1.93 11.12 -7.47
CA LYS A 20 -3.13 11.83 -7.03
C LYS A 20 -3.50 11.50 -5.58
N ARG A 21 -4.58 12.11 -5.08
CA ARG A 21 -4.99 12.02 -3.67
C ARG A 21 -5.29 10.58 -3.24
N VAL A 22 -6.06 9.84 -4.02
CA VAL A 22 -6.45 8.45 -3.74
C VAL A 22 -5.52 7.54 -4.55
N ALA A 23 -4.95 6.51 -3.92
CA ALA A 23 -4.02 5.60 -4.57
C ALA A 23 -4.40 4.15 -4.31
N CYS A 24 -4.35 3.33 -5.35
CA CYS A 24 -4.37 1.87 -5.26
C CYS A 24 -2.92 1.37 -5.27
N VAL A 25 -2.56 0.55 -4.27
CA VAL A 25 -1.19 0.06 -4.08
C VAL A 25 -1.13 -1.45 -3.94
N ASP A 26 -0.15 -2.06 -4.60
CA ASP A 26 0.22 -3.45 -4.39
C ASP A 26 1.26 -3.55 -3.28
N ILE A 27 1.08 -4.53 -2.39
CA ILE A 27 1.97 -4.81 -1.26
C ILE A 27 2.38 -6.27 -1.33
N ALA A 28 3.66 -6.50 -1.67
CA ALA A 28 4.24 -7.84 -1.56
C ALA A 28 4.89 -8.03 -0.20
N PHE A 29 4.63 -9.17 0.44
CA PHE A 29 5.14 -9.52 1.76
C PHE A 29 5.47 -11.01 1.87
N ILE A 30 6.24 -11.37 2.90
CA ILE A 30 6.41 -12.78 3.28
C ILE A 30 5.36 -13.14 4.34
N ASN A 31 4.55 -14.16 4.06
CA ASN A 31 3.54 -14.66 4.97
C ASN A 31 4.19 -15.47 6.12
N ARG A 32 3.40 -15.91 7.11
CA ARG A 32 3.91 -16.67 8.26
C ARG A 32 4.41 -18.09 7.91
N LYS A 33 4.13 -18.59 6.70
CA LYS A 33 4.70 -19.84 6.18
C LYS A 33 6.07 -19.65 5.52
N GLY A 34 6.53 -18.41 5.38
CA GLY A 34 7.78 -18.09 4.68
C GLY A 34 7.62 -17.98 3.16
N GLU A 35 6.39 -17.96 2.66
CA GLU A 35 6.07 -17.84 1.24
C GLU A 35 5.83 -16.37 0.87
N ARG A 36 6.14 -16.00 -0.37
CA ARG A 36 5.80 -14.68 -0.90
C ARG A 36 4.31 -14.64 -1.22
N ASP A 37 3.68 -13.55 -0.82
CA ASP A 37 2.26 -13.27 -1.08
C ASP A 37 2.09 -11.78 -1.41
N GLU A 38 0.92 -11.43 -1.92
CA GLU A 38 0.61 -10.08 -2.40
C GLU A 38 -0.84 -9.71 -2.11
N THR A 39 -1.05 -8.44 -1.80
CA THR A 39 -2.39 -7.88 -1.62
C THR A 39 -2.44 -6.48 -2.21
N GLN A 40 -3.63 -6.06 -2.61
CA GLN A 40 -3.88 -4.72 -3.15
C GLN A 40 -4.78 -3.95 -2.20
N LEU A 41 -4.40 -2.71 -1.87
CA LEU A 41 -5.15 -1.85 -0.96
C LEU A 41 -5.33 -0.45 -1.55
N THR A 42 -6.50 0.13 -1.30
CA THR A 42 -6.80 1.53 -1.64
C THR A 42 -6.56 2.43 -0.44
N VAL A 43 -5.86 3.54 -0.66
CA VAL A 43 -5.54 4.57 0.33
C VAL A 43 -6.22 5.87 -0.11
N THR A 44 -7.02 6.46 0.77
CA THR A 44 -7.86 7.64 0.51
C THR A 44 -7.16 8.96 0.83
N HIS A 45 -6.11 8.91 1.65
CA HIS A 45 -5.17 10.01 1.83
C HIS A 45 -4.01 9.91 0.85
N HIS A 46 -3.45 11.06 0.49
CA HIS A 46 -2.27 11.11 -0.38
C HIS A 46 -1.13 10.28 0.24
N LEU A 47 -0.71 9.23 -0.47
CA LEU A 47 0.16 8.16 0.04
C LEU A 47 1.47 8.66 0.69
N LEU A 48 2.06 9.72 0.15
CA LEU A 48 3.34 10.26 0.63
C LEU A 48 3.23 11.10 1.93
N THR A 49 2.01 11.43 2.35
CA THR A 49 1.77 12.14 3.62
C THR A 49 1.85 11.17 4.81
N GLU A 50 2.04 11.69 6.02
CA GLU A 50 2.01 10.84 7.22
C GLU A 50 0.63 10.19 7.41
N ALA A 51 -0.45 10.87 7.04
CA ALA A 51 -1.80 10.30 7.07
C ALA A 51 -1.94 9.10 6.14
N GLY A 52 -1.45 9.20 4.88
CA GLY A 52 -1.48 8.09 3.93
C GLY A 52 -0.60 6.91 4.35
N LYS A 53 0.57 7.18 4.95
CA LYS A 53 1.44 6.12 5.52
C LYS A 53 0.79 5.41 6.70
N GLU A 54 0.08 6.14 7.56
CA GLU A 54 -0.65 5.57 8.69
C GLU A 54 -1.82 4.73 8.18
N GLU A 55 -2.66 5.29 7.30
CA GLU A 55 -3.79 4.59 6.69
C GLU A 55 -3.37 3.26 6.05
N LEU A 56 -2.35 3.27 5.19
CA LEU A 56 -1.86 2.04 4.56
C LEU A 56 -1.38 1.01 5.60
N SER A 57 -0.67 1.47 6.62
CA SER A 57 -0.18 0.61 7.70
C SER A 57 -1.30 0.01 8.53
N GLU A 58 -2.38 0.78 8.78
CA GLU A 58 -3.56 0.34 9.52
C GLU A 58 -4.40 -0.63 8.71
N LEU A 59 -4.67 -0.33 7.44
CA LEU A 59 -5.40 -1.19 6.51
C LEU A 59 -4.71 -2.57 6.40
N PHE A 60 -3.41 -2.60 6.08
CA PHE A 60 -2.66 -3.85 6.04
C PHE A 60 -2.64 -4.56 7.40
N SER A 61 -2.54 -3.81 8.50
CA SER A 61 -2.56 -4.38 9.84
C SER A 61 -3.86 -5.05 10.21
N SER A 62 -4.99 -4.54 9.71
CA SER A 62 -6.32 -5.10 9.92
C SER A 62 -6.49 -6.43 9.19
N LEU A 63 -5.97 -6.54 7.97
CA LEU A 63 -6.05 -7.73 7.13
C LEU A 63 -4.97 -8.77 7.40
N ALA A 64 -3.91 -8.42 8.15
CA ALA A 64 -2.75 -9.27 8.33
C ALA A 64 -3.05 -10.65 8.93
N ALA A 65 -4.12 -10.80 9.72
CA ALA A 65 -4.53 -12.10 10.24
C ALA A 65 -5.10 -12.99 9.14
N GLU A 66 -5.99 -12.43 8.31
CA GLU A 66 -6.66 -13.11 7.20
C GLU A 66 -5.68 -13.48 6.09
N LEU A 67 -4.78 -12.56 5.75
CA LEU A 67 -3.70 -12.75 4.77
C LEU A 67 -2.56 -13.65 5.29
N ASN A 68 -2.63 -14.12 6.54
CA ASN A 68 -1.53 -14.82 7.21
C ASN A 68 -0.19 -14.04 7.10
N ALA A 69 -0.25 -12.71 7.09
CA ALA A 69 0.86 -11.84 6.78
C ALA A 69 1.79 -11.64 7.99
N CYS A 70 3.07 -11.40 7.71
CA CYS A 70 4.02 -10.90 8.69
C CYS A 70 4.20 -9.38 8.49
N LYS A 71 3.69 -8.58 9.43
CA LYS A 71 3.69 -7.10 9.38
C LYS A 71 5.08 -6.46 9.27
N THR A 72 6.14 -7.22 9.51
CA THR A 72 7.54 -6.77 9.49
C THR A 72 8.35 -7.35 8.33
N LYS A 73 7.71 -8.03 7.38
CA LYS A 73 8.34 -8.67 6.21
C LYS A 73 7.80 -8.11 4.89
N ILE A 74 7.69 -6.79 4.80
CA ILE A 74 7.33 -6.11 3.55
C ILE A 74 8.51 -6.21 2.57
N MET A 75 8.21 -6.54 1.32
CA MET A 75 9.17 -6.65 0.23
C MET A 75 9.02 -5.51 -0.78
N TYR A 76 7.78 -5.11 -1.04
CA TYR A 76 7.43 -4.19 -2.11
C TYR A 76 6.19 -3.39 -1.77
N ILE A 77 6.19 -2.11 -2.14
CA ILE A 77 4.99 -1.26 -2.20
C ILE A 77 5.04 -0.50 -3.52
N GLY A 78 4.09 -0.79 -4.41
CA GLY A 78 3.98 -0.18 -5.73
C GLY A 78 2.65 0.54 -5.92
N VAL A 79 2.66 1.72 -6.51
CA VAL A 79 1.43 2.40 -6.92
C VAL A 79 0.98 1.82 -8.25
N VAL A 80 -0.24 1.27 -8.28
CA VAL A 80 -0.83 0.67 -9.48
C VAL A 80 -1.69 1.69 -10.23
N ALA A 81 -2.45 2.48 -9.46
CA ALA A 81 -3.29 3.55 -9.98
C ALA A 81 -3.46 4.65 -8.95
N SER A 82 -3.78 5.86 -9.41
CA SER A 82 -4.19 6.95 -8.52
C SER A 82 -5.19 7.87 -9.19
N ALA A 83 -6.11 8.42 -8.40
CA ALA A 83 -7.19 9.29 -8.83
C ALA A 83 -7.46 10.39 -7.79
N ASP A 84 -8.25 11.42 -8.14
CA ASP A 84 -8.56 12.49 -7.19
C ASP A 84 -9.69 12.09 -6.22
N THR A 85 -10.52 11.12 -6.65
CA THR A 85 -11.60 10.52 -5.85
C THR A 85 -11.59 8.99 -5.96
N GLU A 86 -12.31 8.32 -5.05
CA GLU A 86 -12.51 6.87 -5.11
C GLU A 86 -13.36 6.46 -6.33
N GLU A 87 -14.35 7.28 -6.71
CA GLU A 87 -15.16 7.02 -7.90
C GLU A 87 -14.33 7.03 -9.18
N GLU A 88 -13.43 8.00 -9.34
CA GLU A 88 -12.51 8.03 -10.49
C GLU A 88 -11.58 6.82 -10.50
N LEU A 89 -11.12 6.38 -9.32
CA LEU A 89 -10.30 5.17 -9.20
C LEU A 89 -11.08 3.91 -9.63
N HIS A 90 -12.36 3.85 -9.25
CA HIS A 90 -13.26 2.78 -9.64
C HIS A 90 -13.55 2.76 -11.15
N GLU A 91 -13.70 3.94 -11.77
CA GLU A 91 -13.84 4.07 -13.23
C GLU A 91 -12.58 3.61 -13.98
N LEU A 92 -11.41 3.67 -13.35
CA LEU A 92 -10.16 3.11 -13.87
C LEU A 92 -10.04 1.58 -13.67
N GLY A 93 -10.98 0.97 -12.95
CA GLY A 93 -11.02 -0.47 -12.68
C GLY A 93 -10.32 -0.93 -11.40
N TYR A 94 -10.14 -0.02 -10.43
CA TYR A 94 -9.46 -0.28 -9.14
C TYR A 94 -10.35 0.00 -7.92
#